data_AF-A0A432HTL1-F1
#
_entry.id   AF-A0A432HTL1-F1
#
_cell.length_a   1.000
_cell.length_b   1.000
_cell.length_c   1.000
_cell.angle_alpha   90.00
_cell.angle_beta   90.00
_cell.angle_gamma   90.00
#
_symmetry.space_group_name_H-M   'P 1'
#
loop_
_entity.id
_entity.type
_entity.pdbx_description
1 polymer ?
#
loop_
_entity_poly.entity_id
_entity_poly.type
_entity_poly.pdbx_seq_one_letter_code
_entity_poly.pdbx_strand_id
1 'polypeptide(L)'
;MVRAVPLGRAGRASPARVHHDRNPDVWLQVDPSGQWTASGEVADAARDLLDLYLPLQLSPDLVIGQIGQSLDGRIATEDGHSHYVTGPADIRRLHRLRALVDAVVVGAGTVAADNPRLTVRDVEGENPVRVVLDPHGRLSPDRAVFCDGAARTLVIRLATDPQSELSDGDLLELPADVPDRNDADGSGGGFAPVMVLEALRARGLRRILVEGGGVTVSRFLQAGALTRLH
;
A
#
# COMPACT_ATOMS: atom_id res chain seq x y z
N MET A 1 18.65 15.91 -1.90
CA MET A 1 17.73 14.76 -1.90
C MET A 1 18.60 13.51 -1.76
N VAL A 2 18.05 12.42 -1.23
CA VAL A 2 18.81 11.23 -0.77
C VAL A 2 18.16 10.07 -1.49
N ARG A 3 18.76 9.62 -2.59
CA ARG A 3 18.20 8.57 -3.45
C ARG A 3 18.47 7.20 -2.83
N ALA A 4 17.46 6.57 -2.24
CA ALA A 4 17.61 5.22 -1.69
C ALA A 4 18.04 4.24 -2.79
N VAL A 5 19.21 3.64 -2.63
CA VAL A 5 19.66 2.52 -3.46
C VAL A 5 18.92 1.28 -2.94
N PRO A 6 18.19 0.52 -3.78
CA PRO A 6 17.60 -0.73 -3.35
C PRO A 6 18.71 -1.64 -2.83
N LEU A 7 18.56 -2.22 -1.64
CA LEU A 7 19.40 -3.34 -1.23
C LEU A 7 19.25 -4.43 -2.28
N GLY A 8 20.35 -4.72 -2.98
CA GLY A 8 20.36 -5.63 -4.11
C GLY A 8 19.75 -7.00 -3.75
N ARG A 9 18.85 -7.48 -4.60
CA ARG A 9 18.41 -8.88 -4.64
C ARG A 9 19.58 -9.79 -5.07
N ALA A 10 20.59 -10.01 -4.23
CA ALA A 10 21.56 -11.10 -4.40
C ALA A 10 22.46 -11.23 -3.15
N GLY A 11 22.85 -12.47 -2.85
CA GLY A 11 23.59 -12.88 -1.66
C GLY A 11 24.79 -11.99 -1.27
N ARG A 12 24.93 -11.82 0.05
CA ARG A 12 25.79 -10.89 0.83
C ARG A 12 25.24 -9.46 0.93
N ALA A 13 24.42 -9.25 1.96
CA ALA A 13 23.96 -7.93 2.35
C ALA A 13 25.19 -7.05 2.69
N SER A 14 25.49 -6.11 1.79
CA SER A 14 26.51 -5.08 2.02
C SER A 14 25.81 -3.81 2.51
N PRO A 15 26.47 -2.99 3.34
CA PRO A 15 25.91 -1.72 3.78
C PRO A 15 25.50 -0.86 2.57
N ALA A 16 24.29 -0.28 2.63
CA ALA A 16 23.83 0.68 1.64
C ALA A 16 24.18 2.09 2.12
N ARG A 17 24.84 2.88 1.28
CA ARG A 17 25.15 4.28 1.58
C ARG A 17 24.45 5.19 0.58
N VAL A 18 23.78 6.21 1.10
CA VAL A 18 23.17 7.25 0.29
C VAL A 18 23.83 8.57 0.60
N HIS A 19 24.16 9.32 -0.45
CA HIS A 19 24.80 10.62 -0.36
C HIS A 19 23.77 11.72 -0.58
N HIS A 20 24.01 12.88 0.02
CA HIS A 20 23.26 14.08 -0.27
C HIS A 20 23.61 14.58 -1.68
N ASP A 21 22.62 14.81 -2.54
CA ASP A 21 22.85 15.12 -3.96
C ASP A 21 23.82 16.28 -4.22
N ARG A 22 23.85 17.29 -3.34
CA ARG A 22 24.69 18.49 -3.51
C ARG A 22 25.97 18.48 -2.67
N ASN A 23 26.12 17.49 -1.77
CA ASN A 23 27.28 17.41 -0.89
C ASN A 23 27.64 15.94 -0.65
N PRO A 24 28.60 15.36 -1.38
CA PRO A 24 28.93 13.95 -1.29
C PRO A 24 29.56 13.55 0.06
N ASP A 25 30.11 14.51 0.81
CA ASP A 25 30.65 14.27 2.16
C ASP A 25 29.53 14.09 3.20
N VAL A 26 28.30 14.51 2.87
CA VAL A 26 27.10 14.25 3.67
C VAL A 26 26.46 12.96 3.21
N TRP A 27 26.47 11.94 4.07
CA TRP A 27 25.92 10.62 3.74
C TRP A 27 25.23 9.97 4.94
N LEU A 28 24.30 9.05 4.62
CA LEU A 28 23.66 8.11 5.54
C LEU A 28 24.03 6.70 5.09
N GLN A 29 24.57 5.88 5.99
CA GLN A 29 24.85 4.48 5.76
C GLN A 29 23.93 3.63 6.63
N VAL A 30 23.36 2.61 6.02
CA VAL A 30 22.48 1.64 6.65
C VAL A 30 23.12 0.27 6.49
N ASP A 31 23.32 -0.41 7.62
CA ASP A 31 23.88 -1.74 7.62
C ASP A 31 22.79 -2.81 7.34
N PRO A 32 23.17 -4.07 7.12
CA PRO A 32 22.22 -5.17 6.97
C PRO A 32 21.33 -5.42 8.21
N SER A 33 21.74 -4.96 9.40
CA SER A 33 20.96 -5.11 10.63
C SER A 33 19.86 -4.06 10.77
N GLY A 34 19.86 -3.03 9.92
CA GLY A 34 18.96 -1.88 9.97
C GLY A 34 19.49 -0.74 10.85
N GLN A 35 20.66 -0.89 11.46
CA GLN A 35 21.35 0.21 12.13
C GLN A 35 21.86 1.20 11.08
N TRP A 36 21.75 2.48 11.40
CA TRP A 36 22.18 3.55 10.53
C TRP A 36 23.17 4.48 11.21
N THR A 37 24.06 5.05 10.40
CA THR A 37 25.04 6.06 10.81
C THR A 37 25.07 7.15 9.76
N ALA A 38 25.40 8.38 10.16
CA ALA A 38 25.52 9.52 9.27
C ALA A 38 26.88 10.19 9.44
N SER A 39 27.34 10.91 8.41
CA SER A 39 28.62 11.63 8.46
C SER A 39 28.63 12.91 9.29
N GLY A 40 27.46 13.35 9.75
CA GLY A 40 27.30 14.53 10.59
C GLY A 40 26.15 14.37 11.58
N GLU A 41 25.93 15.41 12.39
CA GLU A 41 24.83 15.44 13.35
C GLU A 41 23.47 15.35 12.63
N VAL A 42 22.59 14.53 13.19
CA VAL A 42 21.23 14.34 12.72
C VAL A 42 20.30 14.88 13.78
N ALA A 43 19.47 15.85 13.42
CA ALA A 43 18.47 16.42 14.30
C ALA A 43 17.48 15.35 14.80
N ASP A 44 16.95 15.51 16.02
CA ASP A 44 16.07 14.52 16.65
C ASP A 44 14.85 14.17 15.78
N ALA A 45 14.21 15.18 15.17
CA ALA A 45 13.08 14.96 14.28
C ALA A 45 13.43 14.10 13.03
N ALA A 46 14.68 14.17 12.54
CA ALA A 46 15.13 13.34 11.44
C ALA A 46 15.47 11.92 11.91
N ARG A 47 16.05 11.78 13.11
CA ARG A 47 16.29 10.49 13.77
C ARG A 47 14.97 9.73 13.98
N ASP A 48 13.92 10.40 14.48
CA ASP A 48 12.59 9.81 14.66
C ASP A 48 12.01 9.26 13.34
N LEU A 49 12.19 9.99 12.24
CA LEU A 49 11.73 9.54 10.92
C LEU A 49 12.54 8.33 10.42
N LEU A 50 13.86 8.34 10.61
CA LEU A 50 14.71 7.21 10.24
C LEU A 50 14.33 5.97 11.04
N ASP A 51 14.20 6.09 12.36
CA ASP A 51 13.85 4.97 13.23
C ASP A 51 12.45 4.40 12.91
N LEU A 52 11.51 5.26 12.53
CA LEU A 52 10.15 4.84 12.17
C LEU A 52 10.04 4.21 10.78
N TYR A 53 10.65 4.82 9.76
CA TYR A 53 10.41 4.46 8.36
C TYR A 53 11.51 3.61 7.73
N LEU A 54 12.74 3.66 8.23
CA LEU A 54 13.83 2.88 7.68
C LEU A 54 13.59 1.37 7.78
N PRO A 55 13.09 0.80 8.89
CA PRO A 55 12.75 -0.62 8.94
C PRO A 55 11.71 -1.02 7.89
N LEU A 56 10.76 -0.13 7.59
CA LEU A 56 9.81 -0.33 6.51
C LEU A 56 10.54 -0.30 5.18
N GLN A 57 11.38 0.71 4.92
CA GLN A 57 12.16 0.88 3.68
C GLN A 57 13.09 -0.30 3.36
N LEU A 58 13.61 -0.99 4.38
CA LEU A 58 14.52 -2.12 4.18
C LEU A 58 13.80 -3.45 4.00
N SER A 59 12.50 -3.54 4.32
CA SER A 59 11.75 -4.79 4.19
C SER A 59 11.53 -5.17 2.71
N PRO A 60 12.09 -6.30 2.22
CA PRO A 60 11.96 -6.68 0.81
C PRO A 60 10.56 -7.21 0.44
N ASP A 61 9.78 -7.59 1.44
CA ASP A 61 8.37 -7.98 1.35
C ASP A 61 7.66 -7.34 2.56
N LEU A 62 6.60 -6.58 2.32
CA LEU A 62 5.97 -5.75 3.34
C LEU A 62 4.50 -5.56 2.98
N VAL A 63 3.59 -5.94 3.86
CA VAL A 63 2.17 -5.63 3.71
C VAL A 63 1.71 -4.82 4.92
N ILE A 64 1.29 -3.58 4.68
CA ILE A 64 0.81 -2.66 5.70
C ILE A 64 -0.70 -2.50 5.52
N GLY A 65 -1.49 -2.72 6.57
CA GLY A 65 -2.86 -2.25 6.61
C GLY A 65 -2.93 -0.88 7.28
N GLN A 66 -3.57 0.11 6.64
CA GLN A 66 -3.83 1.42 7.24
C GLN A 66 -5.28 1.48 7.75
N ILE A 67 -5.46 1.89 9.01
CA ILE A 67 -6.79 2.10 9.60
C ILE A 67 -6.90 3.51 10.18
N GLY A 68 -7.88 4.28 9.71
CA GLY A 68 -8.39 5.42 10.46
C GLY A 68 -9.46 4.94 11.43
N GLN A 69 -9.25 5.06 12.73
CA GLN A 69 -10.24 4.70 13.74
C GLN A 69 -10.49 5.85 14.71
N SER A 70 -11.74 6.00 15.15
CA SER A 70 -12.09 6.84 16.29
C SER A 70 -11.61 6.21 17.60
N LEU A 71 -11.64 6.98 18.70
CA LEU A 71 -11.18 6.51 20.01
C LEU A 71 -11.97 5.31 20.54
N ASP A 72 -13.25 5.20 20.18
CA ASP A 72 -14.14 4.06 20.48
C ASP A 72 -13.98 2.90 19.49
N GLY A 73 -12.99 2.95 18.58
CA GLY A 73 -12.61 1.85 17.70
C GLY A 73 -13.44 1.73 16.42
N ARG A 74 -14.22 2.76 16.06
CA ARG A 74 -15.02 2.74 14.82
C ARG A 74 -14.20 3.22 13.63
N ILE A 75 -14.30 2.49 12.52
CA ILE A 75 -13.58 2.76 11.26
C ILE A 75 -14.48 3.56 10.27
N ALA A 76 -15.78 3.58 10.53
CA ALA A 76 -16.77 4.39 9.83
C ALA A 76 -17.92 4.74 10.80
N THR A 77 -18.68 5.78 10.49
CA THR A 77 -19.98 6.03 11.14
C THR A 77 -20.97 4.92 10.78
N GLU A 78 -22.10 4.86 11.50
CA GLU A 78 -23.19 3.91 11.23
C GLU A 78 -23.76 4.06 9.81
N ASP A 79 -23.66 5.26 9.23
CA ASP A 79 -24.04 5.57 7.85
C ASP A 79 -22.91 5.32 6.82
N GLY A 80 -21.78 4.73 7.23
CA GLY A 80 -20.66 4.37 6.36
C GLY A 80 -19.72 5.52 5.99
N HIS A 81 -19.87 6.71 6.60
CA HIS A 81 -18.94 7.82 6.37
C HIS A 81 -17.66 7.63 7.19
N SER A 82 -16.49 7.73 6.53
CA SER A 82 -15.18 7.65 7.17
C SER A 82 -14.40 8.97 7.14
N HIS A 83 -15.05 10.05 6.66
CA HIS A 83 -14.40 11.35 6.53
C HIS A 83 -14.14 12.00 7.89
N TYR A 84 -12.96 12.64 8.01
CA TYR A 84 -12.55 13.53 9.12
C TYR A 84 -12.18 12.87 10.46
N VAL A 85 -11.90 11.57 10.49
CA VAL A 85 -11.36 10.92 11.71
C VAL A 85 -9.93 11.39 12.02
N THR A 86 -9.16 11.80 10.99
CA THR A 86 -7.73 12.07 11.14
C THR A 86 -7.32 13.49 10.70
N GLY A 87 -6.26 14.01 11.31
CA GLY A 87 -5.75 15.37 11.09
C GLY A 87 -4.58 15.47 10.08
N PRO A 88 -4.07 16.68 9.80
CA PRO A 88 -3.02 16.91 8.80
C PRO A 88 -1.72 16.12 9.04
N ALA A 89 -1.39 15.81 10.30
CA ALA A 89 -0.23 14.99 10.64
C ALA A 89 -0.40 13.53 10.16
N ASP A 90 -1.60 12.97 10.29
CA ASP A 90 -1.89 11.61 9.85
C ASP A 90 -1.99 11.52 8.32
N ILE A 91 -2.55 12.56 7.68
CA ILE A 91 -2.52 12.68 6.21
C ILE A 91 -1.06 12.64 5.71
N ARG A 92 -0.16 13.43 6.31
CA ARG A 92 1.27 13.39 5.95
C ARG A 92 1.91 12.02 6.22
N ARG A 93 1.56 11.35 7.32
CA ARG A 93 2.01 9.99 7.63
C ARG A 93 1.56 9.00 6.56
N LEU A 94 0.30 9.04 6.15
CA LEU A 94 -0.23 8.21 5.05
C LEU A 94 0.51 8.46 3.74
N HIS A 95 0.77 9.72 3.41
CA HIS A 95 1.55 10.06 2.22
C HIS A 95 3.01 9.55 2.28
N ARG A 96 3.63 9.52 3.47
CA ARG A 96 4.93 8.85 3.67
C ARG A 96 4.84 7.34 3.47
N LEU A 97 3.80 6.69 3.98
CA LEU A 97 3.60 5.25 3.76
C LEU A 97 3.41 4.93 2.28
N ARG A 98 2.60 5.71 1.56
CA ARG A 98 2.44 5.58 0.10
C ARG A 98 3.76 5.71 -0.66
N ALA A 99 4.62 6.64 -0.24
CA ALA A 99 5.94 6.84 -0.86
C ALA A 99 6.94 5.69 -0.61
N LEU A 100 6.66 4.82 0.36
CA LEU A 100 7.52 3.69 0.74
C LEU A 100 7.05 2.36 0.15
N VAL A 101 5.94 2.30 -0.58
CA VAL A 101 5.37 1.05 -1.10
C VAL A 101 5.34 1.02 -2.62
N ASP A 102 5.33 -0.18 -3.19
CA ASP A 102 5.24 -0.39 -4.63
C ASP A 102 3.79 -0.26 -5.11
N ALA A 103 2.82 -0.60 -4.25
CA ALA A 103 1.40 -0.61 -4.57
C ALA A 103 0.50 -0.19 -3.40
N VAL A 104 -0.62 0.45 -3.74
CA VAL A 104 -1.73 0.73 -2.81
C VAL A 104 -2.95 -0.06 -3.27
N VAL A 105 -3.44 -0.97 -2.44
CA VAL A 105 -4.64 -1.78 -2.67
C VAL A 105 -5.86 -1.09 -2.05
N VAL A 106 -6.93 -0.96 -2.83
CA VAL A 106 -8.21 -0.38 -2.40
C VAL A 106 -9.40 -1.19 -2.90
N GLY A 107 -10.47 -1.27 -2.10
CA GLY A 107 -11.74 -1.87 -2.52
C GLY A 107 -12.61 -0.92 -3.36
N ALA A 108 -13.37 -1.46 -4.31
CA ALA A 108 -14.29 -0.68 -5.14
C ALA A 108 -15.34 0.11 -4.34
N GLY A 109 -15.74 -0.35 -3.15
CA GLY A 109 -16.64 0.41 -2.28
C GLY A 109 -16.06 1.79 -1.90
N THR A 110 -14.80 1.82 -1.46
CA THR A 110 -14.08 3.07 -1.14
C THR A 110 -13.88 3.93 -2.37
N VAL A 111 -13.55 3.35 -3.53
CA VAL A 111 -13.41 4.14 -4.76
C VAL A 111 -14.74 4.80 -5.17
N ALA A 112 -15.85 4.07 -5.05
CA ALA A 112 -17.18 4.58 -5.37
C ALA A 112 -17.62 5.71 -4.42
N ALA A 113 -17.35 5.55 -3.11
CA ALA A 113 -17.73 6.51 -2.08
C ALA A 113 -16.84 7.77 -2.09
N ASP A 114 -15.52 7.59 -2.06
CA ASP A 114 -14.58 8.66 -1.72
C ASP A 114 -13.85 9.24 -2.95
N ASN A 115 -13.91 8.56 -4.10
CA ASN A 115 -13.17 8.92 -5.32
C ASN A 115 -11.69 9.30 -5.05
N PRO A 116 -10.92 8.46 -4.32
CA PRO A 116 -9.59 8.82 -3.86
C PRO A 116 -8.60 8.89 -5.02
N ARG A 117 -7.54 9.69 -4.88
CA ARG A 117 -6.46 9.76 -5.89
C ARG A 117 -5.39 8.69 -5.69
N LEU A 118 -5.17 8.25 -4.44
CA LEU A 118 -4.18 7.25 -4.02
C LEU A 118 -2.75 7.55 -4.49
N THR A 119 -2.37 8.83 -4.39
CA THR A 119 -1.06 9.37 -4.79
C THR A 119 -0.27 9.93 -3.60
N VAL A 120 1.00 10.23 -3.82
CA VAL A 120 1.90 10.96 -2.92
C VAL A 120 1.84 12.45 -3.29
N ARG A 121 1.41 13.31 -2.35
CA ARG A 121 1.13 14.73 -2.61
C ARG A 121 1.70 15.65 -1.54
N ASP A 122 1.66 15.19 -0.30
CA ASP A 122 2.01 15.98 0.87
C ASP A 122 3.46 15.74 1.36
N VAL A 123 4.23 14.91 0.64
CA VAL A 123 5.67 14.63 0.84
C VAL A 123 6.35 14.32 -0.49
N GLU A 124 7.69 14.30 -0.51
CA GLU A 124 8.46 13.81 -1.65
C GLU A 124 8.41 12.28 -1.74
N GLY A 125 8.28 11.74 -2.96
CA GLY A 125 8.25 10.30 -3.21
C GLY A 125 7.62 9.96 -4.56
N GLU A 126 7.81 8.73 -5.02
CA GLU A 126 7.14 8.23 -6.22
C GLU A 126 5.72 7.77 -5.89
N ASN A 127 4.82 7.83 -6.87
CA ASN A 127 3.47 7.30 -6.70
C ASN A 127 3.51 5.77 -6.79
N PRO A 128 2.84 5.05 -5.85
CA PRO A 128 2.69 3.61 -5.96
C PRO A 128 1.71 3.24 -7.09
N VAL A 129 1.78 1.99 -7.55
CA VAL A 129 0.74 1.43 -8.42
C VAL A 129 -0.58 1.39 -7.66
N ARG A 130 -1.65 1.92 -8.25
CA ARG A 130 -2.99 1.87 -7.68
C ARG A 130 -3.60 0.52 -8.02
N VAL A 131 -4.00 -0.28 -7.03
CA VAL A 131 -4.60 -1.59 -7.23
C VAL A 131 -6.05 -1.53 -6.76
N VAL A 132 -6.99 -1.63 -7.69
CA VAL A 132 -8.42 -1.53 -7.41
C VAL A 132 -9.04 -2.92 -7.44
N LEU A 133 -9.56 -3.37 -6.30
CA LEU A 133 -10.34 -4.60 -6.18
C LEU A 133 -11.79 -4.31 -6.56
N ASP A 134 -12.16 -4.63 -7.80
CA ASP A 134 -13.51 -4.46 -8.34
C ASP A 134 -14.06 -5.78 -8.88
N PRO A 135 -14.51 -6.69 -7.99
CA PRO A 135 -14.95 -8.05 -8.35
C PRO A 135 -15.90 -8.13 -9.55
N HIS A 136 -16.76 -7.14 -9.72
CA HIS A 136 -17.83 -7.12 -10.73
C HIS A 136 -17.68 -6.01 -11.77
N GLY A 137 -16.55 -5.29 -11.80
CA GLY A 137 -16.31 -4.23 -12.77
C GLY A 137 -17.34 -3.09 -12.71
N ARG A 138 -17.83 -2.74 -11.52
CA ARG A 138 -18.97 -1.82 -11.34
C ARG A 138 -18.56 -0.34 -11.26
N LEU A 139 -17.26 -0.04 -11.19
CA LEU A 139 -16.79 1.32 -11.06
C LEU A 139 -16.91 2.09 -12.38
N SER A 140 -17.30 3.36 -12.26
CA SER A 140 -17.34 4.28 -13.39
C SER A 140 -15.92 4.64 -13.86
N PRO A 141 -15.66 4.74 -15.18
CA PRO A 141 -14.32 5.07 -15.71
C PRO A 141 -13.89 6.52 -15.45
N ASP A 142 -14.78 7.39 -14.98
CA ASP A 142 -14.49 8.79 -14.64
C ASP A 142 -13.87 8.99 -13.26
N ARG A 143 -13.72 7.91 -12.47
CA ARG A 143 -13.08 7.98 -11.14
C ARG A 143 -11.63 8.41 -11.25
N ALA A 144 -11.15 9.19 -10.29
CA ALA A 144 -9.83 9.80 -10.30
C ALA A 144 -8.71 8.76 -10.46
N VAL A 145 -8.88 7.58 -9.87
CA VAL A 145 -7.96 6.43 -10.03
C VAL A 145 -7.81 5.94 -11.47
N PHE A 146 -8.73 6.26 -12.39
CA PHE A 146 -8.68 5.82 -13.78
C PHE A 146 -8.35 6.94 -14.77
N CYS A 147 -8.70 8.19 -14.46
CA CYS A 147 -8.68 9.27 -15.44
C CYS A 147 -7.63 10.38 -15.18
N ASP A 148 -7.05 10.47 -13.98
CA ASP A 148 -6.17 11.60 -13.63
C ASP A 148 -4.74 11.50 -14.19
N GLY A 149 -4.36 10.34 -14.75
CA GLY A 149 -3.04 10.09 -15.32
C GLY A 149 -1.88 10.16 -14.31
N ALA A 150 -2.13 10.25 -13.00
CA ALA A 150 -1.10 10.55 -12.00
C ALA A 150 -0.27 9.33 -11.58
N ALA A 151 -0.82 8.12 -11.75
CA ALA A 151 -0.15 6.86 -11.43
C ALA A 151 -0.72 5.72 -12.28
N ARG A 152 0.04 4.64 -12.45
CA ARG A 152 -0.46 3.41 -13.08
C ARG A 152 -1.58 2.80 -12.22
N THR A 153 -2.61 2.24 -12.85
CA THR A 153 -3.74 1.62 -12.15
C THR A 153 -3.98 0.21 -12.64
N LEU A 154 -3.80 -0.77 -11.77
CA LEU A 154 -4.15 -2.17 -11.96
C LEU A 154 -5.55 -2.43 -11.40
N VAL A 155 -6.45 -3.01 -12.20
CA VAL A 155 -7.78 -3.44 -11.76
C VAL A 155 -7.79 -4.95 -11.60
N ILE A 156 -8.32 -5.44 -10.48
CA ILE A 156 -8.52 -6.87 -10.23
C ILE A 156 -10.02 -7.16 -10.23
N ARG A 157 -10.45 -8.10 -11.09
CA ARG A 157 -11.84 -8.56 -11.26
C ARG A 157 -11.95 -10.06 -10.98
N LEU A 158 -13.15 -10.54 -10.72
CA LEU A 158 -13.39 -11.98 -10.67
C LEU A 158 -13.24 -12.58 -12.07
N ALA A 159 -12.53 -13.70 -12.15
CA ALA A 159 -12.45 -14.50 -13.35
C ALA A 159 -13.84 -15.05 -13.71
N THR A 160 -14.22 -14.88 -14.96
CA THR A 160 -15.47 -15.43 -15.50
C THR A 160 -15.36 -16.93 -15.77
N ASP A 161 -14.15 -17.40 -16.04
CA ASP A 161 -13.78 -18.82 -16.12
C ASP A 161 -12.67 -19.09 -15.07
N PRO A 162 -12.88 -19.99 -14.09
CA PRO A 162 -11.89 -20.35 -13.08
C PRO A 162 -10.56 -20.87 -13.64
N GLN A 163 -10.55 -21.31 -14.90
CA GLN A 163 -9.36 -21.79 -15.60
C GLN A 163 -8.67 -20.72 -16.46
N SER A 164 -9.26 -19.52 -16.57
CA SER A 164 -8.76 -18.43 -17.39
C SER A 164 -8.01 -17.41 -16.53
N GLU A 165 -6.69 -17.33 -16.70
CA GLU A 165 -5.89 -16.21 -16.21
C GLU A 165 -5.79 -15.15 -17.33
N LEU A 166 -6.73 -14.20 -17.36
CA LEU A 166 -6.59 -13.03 -18.22
C LEU A 166 -5.73 -11.98 -17.51
N SER A 167 -4.61 -11.64 -18.15
CA SER A 167 -3.78 -10.49 -17.81
C SER A 167 -3.60 -9.65 -19.07
N ASP A 168 -4.49 -8.69 -19.29
CA ASP A 168 -4.37 -7.71 -20.37
C ASP A 168 -3.94 -6.36 -19.80
N GLY A 169 -2.64 -6.06 -19.93
CA GLY A 169 -2.03 -4.83 -19.45
C GLY A 169 -2.27 -4.55 -17.96
N ASP A 170 -3.27 -3.71 -17.70
CA ASP A 170 -3.65 -3.18 -16.39
C ASP A 170 -4.94 -3.79 -15.83
N LEU A 171 -5.41 -4.90 -16.42
CA LEU A 171 -6.50 -5.73 -15.91
C LEU A 171 -6.00 -7.13 -15.54
N LEU A 172 -6.40 -7.59 -14.36
CA LEU A 172 -6.16 -8.93 -13.85
C LEU A 172 -7.49 -9.58 -13.46
N GLU A 173 -7.66 -10.84 -13.84
CA GLU A 173 -8.75 -11.68 -13.34
C GLU A 173 -8.23 -12.71 -12.33
N LEU A 174 -8.89 -12.82 -11.18
CA LEU A 174 -8.59 -13.80 -10.14
C LEU A 174 -9.85 -14.61 -9.80
N PRO A 175 -9.74 -15.89 -9.41
CA PRO A 175 -10.90 -16.67 -9.00
C PRO A 175 -11.55 -16.07 -7.74
N ALA A 176 -12.85 -16.32 -7.59
CA ALA A 176 -13.58 -15.94 -6.38
C ALA A 176 -13.04 -16.69 -5.17
N ASP A 177 -12.96 -15.98 -4.04
CA ASP A 177 -12.85 -16.64 -2.75
C ASP A 177 -14.12 -17.46 -2.52
N VAL A 178 -13.98 -18.77 -2.30
CA VAL A 178 -15.13 -19.65 -2.11
C VAL A 178 -15.82 -19.21 -0.82
N PRO A 179 -17.15 -19.00 -0.83
CA PRO A 179 -17.83 -18.37 0.31
C PRO A 179 -17.62 -19.18 1.58
N ASP A 180 -17.17 -18.50 2.63
CA ASP A 180 -17.47 -18.97 3.98
C ASP A 180 -19.00 -18.94 4.11
N ARG A 181 -19.59 -20.01 4.65
CA ARG A 181 -21.05 -20.27 4.61
C ARG A 181 -21.89 -19.24 5.40
N ASN A 182 -21.27 -18.18 5.91
CA ASN A 182 -21.83 -17.14 6.76
C ASN A 182 -21.91 -15.75 6.11
N ASP A 183 -21.66 -15.61 4.79
CA ASP A 183 -21.90 -14.35 4.06
C ASP A 183 -23.42 -14.07 3.95
N ALA A 184 -24.02 -13.64 5.07
CA ALA A 184 -25.44 -13.34 5.21
C ALA A 184 -25.88 -12.08 4.44
N ASP A 185 -24.93 -11.31 3.93
CA ASP A 185 -25.16 -10.04 3.23
C ASP A 185 -25.15 -10.16 1.69
N GLY A 186 -24.97 -11.38 1.14
CA GLY A 186 -25.08 -11.62 -0.30
C GLY A 186 -24.08 -10.82 -1.15
N SER A 187 -23.00 -10.34 -0.53
CA SER A 187 -21.93 -9.57 -1.16
C SER A 187 -20.97 -10.52 -1.91
N GLY A 188 -21.51 -11.20 -2.93
CA GLY A 188 -20.88 -12.30 -3.66
C GLY A 188 -19.36 -12.17 -3.84
N GLY A 189 -18.65 -13.26 -3.53
CA GLY A 189 -17.27 -13.55 -3.92
C GLY A 189 -16.28 -12.38 -3.82
N GLY A 190 -15.59 -12.27 -2.69
CA GLY A 190 -14.38 -11.44 -2.62
C GLY A 190 -13.19 -12.09 -3.34
N PHE A 191 -12.02 -11.50 -3.15
CA PHE A 191 -10.75 -12.14 -3.47
C PHE A 191 -10.12 -12.66 -2.18
N ALA A 192 -9.53 -13.86 -2.23
CA ALA A 192 -8.66 -14.32 -1.16
C ALA A 192 -7.46 -13.36 -1.06
N PRO A 193 -7.21 -12.70 0.10
CA PRO A 193 -6.13 -11.73 0.23
C PRO A 193 -4.76 -12.26 -0.18
N VAL A 194 -4.47 -13.53 0.13
CA VAL A 194 -3.22 -14.20 -0.23
C VAL A 194 -3.02 -14.24 -1.74
N MET A 195 -4.08 -14.54 -2.52
CA MET A 195 -4.00 -14.59 -3.98
C MET A 195 -3.76 -13.21 -4.60
N VAL A 196 -4.37 -12.17 -4.03
CA VAL A 196 -4.09 -10.78 -4.43
C VAL A 196 -2.60 -10.47 -4.22
N LEU A 197 -2.06 -10.80 -3.05
CA LEU A 197 -0.64 -10.56 -2.75
C LEU A 197 0.29 -11.36 -3.67
N GLU A 198 -0.02 -12.63 -3.96
CA GLU A 198 0.77 -13.45 -4.88
C GLU A 198 0.79 -12.88 -6.30
N ALA A 199 -0.38 -12.44 -6.80
CA ALA A 199 -0.48 -11.84 -8.13
C ALA A 199 0.28 -10.51 -8.24
N LEU A 200 0.31 -9.72 -7.16
CA LEU A 200 1.11 -8.49 -7.08
C LEU A 200 2.61 -8.79 -7.00
N ARG A 201 3.01 -9.76 -6.17
CA ARG A 201 4.41 -10.20 -6.04
C ARG A 201 4.97 -10.75 -7.35
N ALA A 202 4.16 -11.48 -8.12
CA ALA A 202 4.52 -11.96 -9.46
C ALA A 202 4.83 -10.82 -10.44
N ARG A 203 4.23 -9.64 -10.23
CA ARG A 203 4.48 -8.40 -10.98
C ARG A 203 5.60 -7.54 -10.39
N GLY A 204 6.31 -8.05 -9.38
CA GLY A 204 7.40 -7.33 -8.71
C GLY A 204 6.94 -6.34 -7.64
N LEU A 205 5.63 -6.22 -7.38
CA LEU A 205 5.07 -5.36 -6.34
C LEU A 205 5.04 -6.13 -5.03
N ARG A 206 5.98 -5.85 -4.11
CA ARG A 206 6.19 -6.64 -2.88
C ARG A 206 5.93 -5.83 -1.61
N ARG A 207 5.96 -4.51 -1.71
CA ARG A 207 5.67 -3.58 -0.63
C ARG A 207 4.29 -3.01 -0.92
N ILE A 208 3.31 -3.39 -0.12
CA ILE A 208 1.89 -3.17 -0.40
C ILE A 208 1.27 -2.44 0.79
N LEU A 209 0.58 -1.35 0.51
CA LEU A 209 -0.27 -0.66 1.47
C LEU A 209 -1.73 -1.00 1.14
N VAL A 210 -2.45 -1.60 2.08
CA VAL A 210 -3.88 -1.85 1.97
C VAL A 210 -4.60 -0.67 2.60
N GLU A 211 -5.21 0.16 1.76
CA GLU A 211 -6.04 1.29 2.13
C GLU A 211 -7.49 0.99 1.77
N GLY A 212 -8.45 1.27 2.64
CA GLY A 212 -9.84 1.11 2.27
C GLY A 212 -10.76 1.03 3.46
N GLY A 213 -12.06 1.06 3.17
CA GLY A 213 -13.11 0.92 4.18
C GLY A 213 -12.93 -0.38 4.96
N GLY A 214 -13.54 -0.42 6.16
CA GLY A 214 -13.31 -1.46 7.16
C GLY A 214 -13.31 -2.90 6.61
N VAL A 215 -14.12 -3.21 5.60
CA VAL A 215 -14.19 -4.54 4.96
C VAL A 215 -12.86 -4.98 4.32
N THR A 216 -12.18 -4.11 3.58
CA THR A 216 -10.97 -4.51 2.82
C THR A 216 -9.82 -4.80 3.77
N VAL A 217 -9.53 -3.88 4.69
CA VAL A 217 -8.45 -4.07 5.66
C VAL A 217 -8.75 -5.23 6.61
N SER A 218 -10.01 -5.40 7.05
CA SER A 218 -10.41 -6.51 7.90
C SER A 218 -10.20 -7.86 7.22
N ARG A 219 -10.51 -8.01 5.93
CA ARG A 219 -10.26 -9.25 5.18
C ARG A 219 -8.78 -9.62 5.16
N PHE A 220 -7.90 -8.66 4.87
CA PHE A 220 -6.45 -8.90 4.91
C PHE A 220 -5.94 -9.25 6.31
N LEU A 221 -6.48 -8.60 7.35
CA LEU A 221 -6.14 -8.88 8.73
C LEU A 221 -6.57 -10.29 9.15
N GLN A 222 -7.83 -10.68 8.87
CA GLN A 222 -8.38 -12.01 9.19
C GLN A 222 -7.63 -13.14 8.47
N ALA A 223 -7.19 -12.89 7.24
CA ALA A 223 -6.39 -13.85 6.47
C ALA A 223 -4.93 -13.96 6.96
N GLY A 224 -4.51 -13.21 8.00
CA GLY A 224 -3.12 -13.17 8.45
C GLY A 224 -2.17 -12.60 7.39
N ALA A 225 -2.69 -11.78 6.47
CA ALA A 225 -1.99 -11.32 5.27
C ALA A 225 -1.28 -9.97 5.46
N LEU A 226 -1.28 -9.42 6.69
CA LEU A 226 -0.62 -8.16 7.03
C LEU A 226 0.68 -8.42 7.80
N THR A 227 1.75 -7.74 7.41
CA THR A 227 3.00 -7.68 8.18
C THR A 227 2.90 -6.67 9.32
N ARG A 228 2.21 -5.55 9.08
CA ARG A 228 2.02 -4.46 10.05
C ARG A 228 0.65 -3.84 9.91
N LEU A 229 0.16 -3.28 11.00
CA LEU A 229 -1.06 -2.47 11.05
C LEU A 229 -0.70 -1.08 11.55
N HIS A 230 -1.20 -0.05 10.87
CA HIS A 230 -0.84 1.35 11.05
C HIS A 230 -2.04 2.28 11.19
#